data_AF-A0A0D2MHC1-F1
#
_entry.id   AF-A0A0D2MHC1-F1
#
_cell.length_a   1.000
_cell.length_b   1.000
_cell.length_c   1.000
_cell.angle_alpha   90.00
_cell.angle_beta   90.00
_cell.angle_gamma   90.00
#
_symmetry.space_group_name_H-M   'P 1'
#
loop_
_entity.id
_entity.type
_entity.pdbx_description
1 polymer ?
#
loop_
_entity_poly.entity_id
_entity_poly.type
_entity_poly.pdbx_seq_one_letter_code
_entity_poly.pdbx_strand_id
1 'polypeptide(L)'
;MCSLLSFFITVAVLVLAAPRVLGAASPRLPALLHVSPFFDAAAPVAATIKLPNGSKPKAFSFGRGSDLFVSTLSGEVLHFDMGAADAAATRTLLATEPGIALTGIQYDPQQHALFVAGSVSGKIFVYTLTASRPYEVARRAAVALARPRGRWQAPYVNDVAIGPSHVYATDSFEPFVHMIPRFSASNWVAAADVGGTGGGATYVHLGPGFVTTSARLNANGLVFARNNTLLVSNFDQSYVAAVQLPPGGAPRAQGEAAAAVVAARLPWVKAGGKGPWRKVWADSMVMGPGADTVYLSDNFEDRVLQLRLTPDLSSANVTCVISPRGGGGGGGTTALRAPTAMAFKDGVLWVLNARLLDCPFVLPCTNQGYEIVGVRPTQVCR
;
A
#
# COMPACT_ATOMS: atom_id res chain seq x y z
N MET A 1 7.98 -33.90 1.81
CA MET A 1 9.29 -33.77 1.12
C MET A 1 9.00 -33.54 -0.35
N CYS A 2 8.95 -32.27 -0.79
CA CYS A 2 8.68 -31.91 -2.18
C CYS A 2 9.99 -31.55 -2.88
N SER A 3 10.23 -32.24 -3.99
CA SER A 3 11.44 -32.14 -4.81
C SER A 3 11.45 -30.83 -5.60
N LEU A 4 12.58 -30.11 -5.57
CA LEU A 4 12.85 -28.97 -6.44
C LEU A 4 13.15 -29.49 -7.85
N LEU A 5 12.29 -29.16 -8.82
CA LEU A 5 12.57 -29.32 -10.24
C LEU A 5 13.22 -28.04 -10.77
N SER A 6 14.52 -28.10 -11.06
CA SER A 6 15.24 -27.06 -11.78
C SER A 6 14.86 -27.09 -13.27
N PHE A 7 14.22 -26.04 -13.77
CA PHE A 7 13.97 -25.85 -15.20
C PHE A 7 15.14 -25.08 -15.84
N PHE A 8 15.87 -25.74 -16.74
CA PHE A 8 16.73 -25.07 -17.72
C PHE A 8 15.86 -24.68 -18.93
N ILE A 9 15.75 -23.39 -19.20
CA ILE A 9 15.12 -22.87 -20.43
C ILE A 9 16.24 -22.51 -21.41
N THR A 10 16.32 -23.26 -22.51
CA THR A 10 17.12 -22.92 -23.68
C THR A 10 16.38 -21.82 -24.46
N VAL A 11 16.90 -20.60 -24.46
CA VAL A 11 16.34 -19.48 -25.25
C VAL A 11 16.95 -19.52 -26.65
N ALA A 12 16.16 -19.88 -27.65
CA ALA A 12 16.50 -19.64 -29.05
C ALA A 12 16.22 -18.16 -29.38
N VAL A 13 17.27 -17.41 -29.73
CA VAL A 13 17.16 -16.02 -30.18
C VAL A 13 16.81 -16.01 -31.66
N LEU A 14 15.55 -15.74 -31.99
CA LEU A 14 15.11 -15.46 -33.35
C LEU A 14 15.26 -13.95 -33.62
N VAL A 15 16.26 -13.57 -34.41
CA VAL A 15 16.46 -12.18 -34.84
C VAL A 15 15.50 -11.88 -35.99
N LEU A 16 14.36 -11.26 -35.67
CA LEU A 16 13.47 -10.68 -36.68
C LEU A 16 13.86 -9.23 -36.93
N ALA A 17 14.18 -8.91 -38.18
CA ALA A 17 14.46 -7.55 -38.63
C ALA A 17 13.18 -6.70 -38.54
N ALA A 18 13.17 -5.71 -37.64
CA ALA A 18 12.06 -4.77 -37.53
C ALA A 18 12.12 -3.71 -38.65
N PRO A 19 10.99 -3.31 -39.24
CA PRO A 19 10.94 -2.23 -40.22
C PRO A 19 11.31 -0.89 -39.56
N ARG A 20 12.15 -0.11 -40.23
CA ARG A 20 12.50 1.27 -39.84
C ARG A 20 11.27 2.16 -39.94
N VAL A 21 10.64 2.45 -38.80
CA VAL A 21 9.65 3.54 -38.70
C VAL A 21 10.40 4.86 -38.61
N LEU A 22 10.32 5.66 -39.67
CA LEU A 22 10.88 7.01 -39.74
C LEU A 22 10.01 7.98 -38.91
N GLY A 23 10.60 8.54 -37.85
CA GLY A 23 10.42 9.96 -37.52
C GLY A 23 9.16 10.43 -36.77
N ALA A 24 8.77 9.77 -35.67
CA ALA A 24 8.01 10.49 -34.64
C ALA A 24 9.01 11.18 -33.70
N ALA A 25 8.98 12.51 -33.62
CA ALA A 25 9.81 13.27 -32.70
C ALA A 25 9.56 12.80 -31.27
N SER A 26 10.56 12.16 -30.65
CA SER A 26 10.46 11.80 -29.23
C SER A 26 10.18 13.07 -28.43
N PRO A 27 9.11 13.13 -27.62
CA PRO A 27 8.88 14.27 -26.76
C PRO A 27 10.11 14.45 -25.89
N ARG A 28 10.79 15.60 -26.01
CA ARG A 28 11.91 15.95 -25.12
C ARG A 28 11.35 15.95 -23.71
N LEU A 29 11.78 14.98 -22.89
CA LEU A 29 11.48 14.97 -21.47
C LEU A 29 12.00 16.30 -20.89
N PRO A 30 11.17 17.09 -20.19
CA PRO A 30 11.66 18.29 -19.52
C PRO A 30 12.81 17.88 -18.58
N ALA A 31 13.86 18.69 -18.56
CA ALA A 31 14.99 18.48 -17.65
C ALA A 31 14.45 18.35 -16.21
N LEU A 32 14.86 17.31 -15.49
CA LEU A 32 14.48 17.09 -14.11
C LEU A 32 14.99 18.26 -13.25
N LEU A 33 14.11 19.19 -12.93
CA LEU A 33 14.36 20.25 -11.95
C LEU A 33 14.60 19.59 -10.60
N HIS A 34 15.83 19.72 -10.09
CA HIS A 34 16.21 19.24 -8.77
C HIS A 34 15.69 20.22 -7.73
N VAL A 35 14.46 20.03 -7.27
CA VAL A 35 13.97 20.72 -6.07
C VAL A 35 14.61 20.03 -4.87
N SER A 36 15.33 20.77 -4.04
CA SER A 36 15.78 20.26 -2.74
C SER A 36 14.61 20.43 -1.76
N PRO A 37 13.88 19.36 -1.39
CA PRO A 37 12.82 19.49 -0.40
C PRO A 37 13.40 19.91 0.95
N PHE A 38 12.56 20.42 1.84
CA PHE A 38 12.98 20.65 3.23
C PHE A 38 13.28 19.31 3.89
N PHE A 39 14.44 19.22 4.54
CA PHE A 39 14.88 18.04 5.28
C PHE A 39 15.10 18.41 6.74
N ASP A 40 14.36 17.78 7.63
CA ASP A 40 14.67 17.80 9.05
C ASP A 40 14.96 16.38 9.55
N ALA A 41 16.25 16.08 9.64
CA ALA A 41 16.75 14.81 10.15
C ALA A 41 16.61 14.68 11.69
N ALA A 42 16.14 15.72 12.40
CA ALA A 42 15.98 15.71 13.85
C ALA A 42 14.51 15.64 14.30
N ALA A 43 13.59 15.30 13.38
CA ALA A 43 12.18 15.13 13.68
C ALA A 43 11.95 14.27 14.94
N PRO A 44 11.30 14.80 15.99
CA PRO A 44 11.03 14.03 17.19
C PRO A 44 9.96 12.97 16.90
N VAL A 45 10.18 11.77 17.43
CA VAL A 45 9.14 10.75 17.52
C VAL A 45 8.14 11.19 18.59
N ALA A 46 6.87 11.34 18.20
CA ALA A 46 5.81 11.77 19.10
C ALA A 46 5.29 10.62 19.97
N ALA A 47 5.27 9.41 19.43
CA ALA A 47 4.83 8.20 20.13
C ALA A 47 5.34 6.94 19.42
N THR A 48 5.40 5.82 20.13
CA THR A 48 5.75 4.52 19.57
C THR A 48 4.81 3.45 20.11
N ILE A 49 4.26 2.63 19.22
CA ILE A 49 3.48 1.45 19.56
C ILE A 49 4.37 0.24 19.30
N LYS A 50 4.69 -0.52 20.35
CA LYS A 50 5.43 -1.77 20.19
C LYS A 50 4.48 -2.85 19.70
N LEU A 51 4.92 -3.60 18.70
CA LEU A 51 4.23 -4.76 18.18
C LEU A 51 4.94 -6.04 18.67
N PRO A 52 4.27 -7.19 18.68
CA PRO A 52 4.86 -8.43 19.17
C PRO A 52 6.10 -8.81 18.36
N ASN A 53 7.12 -9.32 19.04
CA ASN A 53 8.31 -9.81 18.36
C ASN A 53 7.95 -10.94 17.39
N GLY A 54 8.60 -10.95 16.22
CA GLY A 54 8.34 -11.93 15.17
C GLY A 54 6.98 -11.81 14.46
N SER A 55 6.14 -10.83 14.80
CA SER A 55 4.83 -10.67 14.18
C SER A 55 4.88 -10.35 12.69
N LYS A 56 5.98 -9.76 12.17
CA LYS A 56 6.12 -9.39 10.75
C LYS A 56 4.91 -8.60 10.20
N PRO A 57 4.55 -7.47 10.83
CA PRO A 57 3.46 -6.63 10.37
C PRO A 57 3.80 -6.06 8.98
N LYS A 58 2.81 -5.98 8.09
CA LYS A 58 2.95 -5.31 6.77
C LYS A 58 2.05 -4.09 6.64
N ALA A 59 0.85 -4.15 7.21
CA ALA A 59 -0.10 -3.04 7.18
C ALA A 59 -0.89 -2.90 8.47
N PHE A 60 -1.50 -1.72 8.66
CA PHE A 60 -2.38 -1.45 9.78
C PHE A 60 -3.49 -0.46 9.38
N SER A 61 -4.57 -0.47 10.16
CA SER A 61 -5.68 0.48 10.03
C SER A 61 -6.18 0.85 11.42
N PHE A 62 -6.50 2.12 11.64
CA PHE A 62 -7.28 2.51 12.80
C PHE A 62 -8.74 2.11 12.62
N GLY A 63 -9.36 1.69 13.72
CA GLY A 63 -10.78 1.46 13.83
C GLY A 63 -11.53 2.65 14.45
N ARG A 64 -12.65 2.37 15.11
CA ARG A 64 -13.38 3.36 15.91
C ARG A 64 -12.65 3.61 17.23
N GLY A 65 -12.73 4.84 17.74
CA GLY A 65 -12.15 5.20 19.04
C GLY A 65 -10.66 4.88 19.09
N SER A 66 -10.26 3.94 19.95
CA SER A 66 -8.88 3.50 20.16
C SER A 66 -8.49 2.21 19.42
N ASP A 67 -9.37 1.64 18.60
CA ASP A 67 -9.04 0.39 17.91
C ASP A 67 -7.90 0.58 16.90
N LEU A 68 -6.99 -0.39 16.89
CA LEU A 68 -5.92 -0.54 15.91
C LEU A 68 -5.89 -1.99 15.42
N PHE A 69 -5.94 -2.17 14.11
CA PHE A 69 -5.85 -3.48 13.47
C PHE A 69 -4.55 -3.58 12.67
N VAL A 70 -3.86 -4.72 12.76
CA VAL A 70 -2.57 -4.95 12.09
C VAL A 70 -2.65 -6.27 11.33
N SER A 71 -2.26 -6.27 10.06
CA SER A 71 -2.12 -7.49 9.27
C SER A 71 -0.64 -7.89 9.17
N THR A 72 -0.40 -9.20 9.18
CA THR A 72 0.96 -9.74 9.18
C THR A 72 1.27 -10.63 8.00
N LEU A 73 2.56 -10.72 7.67
CA LEU A 73 3.06 -11.66 6.66
C LEU A 73 2.98 -13.13 7.11
N SER A 74 2.77 -13.39 8.41
CA SER A 74 2.47 -14.73 8.95
C SER A 74 1.01 -15.18 8.70
N GLY A 75 0.15 -14.27 8.24
CA GLY A 75 -1.25 -14.56 7.99
C GLY A 75 -2.18 -14.20 9.14
N GLU A 76 -1.76 -13.37 10.08
CA GLU A 76 -2.55 -13.00 11.24
C GLU A 76 -3.15 -11.60 11.09
N VAL A 77 -4.35 -11.42 11.65
CA VAL A 77 -4.93 -10.10 11.92
C VAL A 77 -4.95 -9.93 13.42
N LEU A 78 -4.26 -8.90 13.89
CA LEU A 78 -4.13 -8.54 15.30
C LEU A 78 -4.95 -7.29 15.59
N HIS A 79 -5.57 -7.22 16.76
CA HIS A 79 -6.19 -6.02 17.31
C HIS A 79 -5.41 -5.54 18.53
N PHE A 80 -5.36 -4.21 18.70
CA PHE A 80 -4.83 -3.52 19.86
C PHE A 80 -5.80 -2.40 20.26
N ASP A 81 -5.97 -2.19 21.56
CA ASP A 81 -6.62 -1.01 22.12
C ASP A 81 -5.56 0.04 22.47
N MET A 82 -5.54 1.11 21.69
CA MET A 82 -4.63 2.26 21.84
C MET A 82 -4.95 3.19 23.00
N GLY A 83 -6.11 3.03 23.64
CA GLY A 83 -6.52 3.82 24.80
C GLY A 83 -6.00 3.25 26.12
N ALA A 84 -5.56 1.99 26.10
CA ALA A 84 -4.95 1.36 27.25
C ALA A 84 -3.54 1.93 27.53
N ALA A 85 -3.16 1.95 28.81
CA ALA A 85 -1.84 2.42 29.25
C ALA A 85 -0.68 1.61 28.63
N ASP A 86 -0.91 0.33 28.37
CA ASP A 86 -0.02 -0.53 27.58
C ASP A 86 -0.80 -1.18 26.43
N ALA A 87 -0.79 -0.52 25.27
CA ALA A 87 -1.44 -1.02 24.06
C ALA A 87 -0.88 -2.39 23.62
N ALA A 88 0.39 -2.71 23.90
CA ALA A 88 0.94 -4.01 23.52
C ALA A 88 0.32 -5.15 24.33
N ALA A 89 -0.06 -4.88 25.60
CA ALA A 89 -0.72 -5.83 26.48
C ALA A 89 -2.18 -6.12 26.09
N THR A 90 -2.83 -5.26 25.29
CA THR A 90 -4.22 -5.47 24.84
C THR A 90 -4.34 -6.30 23.56
N ARG A 91 -3.22 -6.83 23.07
CA ARG A 91 -3.17 -7.61 21.83
C ARG A 91 -4.17 -8.76 21.84
N THR A 92 -5.08 -8.76 20.87
CA THR A 92 -5.98 -9.87 20.58
C THR A 92 -5.72 -10.42 19.18
N LEU A 93 -5.60 -11.74 19.04
CA LEU A 93 -5.60 -12.39 17.72
C LEU A 93 -7.05 -12.44 17.20
N LEU A 94 -7.32 -11.71 16.12
CA LEU A 94 -8.66 -11.54 15.58
C LEU A 94 -8.98 -12.59 14.51
N ALA A 95 -8.02 -12.88 13.63
CA ALA A 95 -8.16 -13.91 12.60
C ALA A 95 -6.81 -14.46 12.15
N THR A 96 -6.83 -15.62 11.49
CA THR A 96 -5.64 -16.22 10.87
C THR A 96 -6.00 -16.84 9.51
N GLU A 97 -5.11 -16.63 8.54
CA GLU A 97 -5.10 -17.23 7.20
C GLU A 97 -3.81 -18.03 7.02
N PRO A 98 -3.76 -19.28 7.52
CA PRO A 98 -2.52 -20.05 7.53
C PRO A 98 -1.92 -20.20 6.13
N GLY A 99 -0.63 -19.86 6.00
CA GLY A 99 0.10 -19.94 4.74
C GLY A 99 -0.20 -18.82 3.74
N ILE A 100 -1.02 -17.83 4.10
CA ILE A 100 -1.33 -16.68 3.25
C ILE A 100 -0.85 -15.41 3.94
N ALA A 101 0.17 -14.77 3.36
CA ALA A 101 0.63 -13.47 3.85
C ALA A 101 -0.48 -12.41 3.69
N LEU A 102 -0.68 -11.58 4.72
CA LEU A 102 -1.65 -10.49 4.71
C LEU A 102 -0.94 -9.14 4.61
N THR A 103 -1.05 -8.52 3.45
CA THR A 103 -0.20 -7.41 2.99
C THR A 103 -0.83 -6.02 3.12
N GLY A 104 -2.14 -5.96 3.30
CA GLY A 104 -2.91 -4.73 3.39
C GLY A 104 -4.12 -4.93 4.29
N ILE A 105 -4.55 -3.87 4.97
CA ILE A 105 -5.75 -3.89 5.82
C ILE A 105 -6.39 -2.51 5.85
N GLN A 106 -7.72 -2.47 5.75
CA GLN A 106 -8.51 -1.26 6.00
C GLN A 106 -9.77 -1.59 6.78
N TYR A 107 -10.10 -0.72 7.74
CA TYR A 107 -11.33 -0.79 8.51
C TYR A 107 -12.42 0.09 7.89
N ASP A 108 -13.58 -0.52 7.66
CA ASP A 108 -14.78 0.14 7.19
C ASP A 108 -15.71 0.46 8.36
N PRO A 109 -15.84 1.72 8.78
CA PRO A 109 -16.72 2.09 9.89
C PRO A 109 -18.20 1.93 9.57
N GLN A 110 -18.62 1.99 8.30
CA GLN A 110 -20.03 1.88 7.95
C GLN A 110 -20.48 0.41 7.90
N GLN A 111 -19.60 -0.50 7.47
CA GLN A 111 -19.89 -1.94 7.49
C GLN A 111 -19.45 -2.63 8.79
N HIS A 112 -18.68 -1.92 9.63
CA HIS A 112 -18.00 -2.47 10.81
C HIS A 112 -17.21 -3.73 10.45
N ALA A 113 -16.37 -3.61 9.42
CA ALA A 113 -15.66 -4.73 8.82
C ALA A 113 -14.21 -4.39 8.47
N LEU A 114 -13.34 -5.40 8.48
CA LEU A 114 -11.96 -5.32 8.00
C LEU A 114 -11.86 -5.93 6.61
N PHE A 115 -11.24 -5.21 5.69
CA PHE A 115 -10.86 -5.70 4.37
C PHE A 115 -9.36 -5.91 4.33
N VAL A 116 -8.93 -7.15 4.08
CA VAL A 116 -7.54 -7.58 4.25
C VAL A 116 -7.01 -8.20 2.96
N ALA A 117 -5.90 -7.68 2.46
CA ALA A 117 -5.27 -8.15 1.23
C ALA A 117 -4.49 -9.44 1.45
N GLY A 118 -4.85 -10.49 0.69
CA GLY A 118 -4.28 -11.82 0.81
C GLY A 118 -3.05 -12.08 -0.06
N SER A 119 -2.26 -11.06 -0.39
CA SER A 119 -1.03 -11.20 -1.18
C SER A 119 -1.23 -12.06 -2.45
N VAL A 120 -0.36 -13.05 -2.69
CA VAL A 120 -0.37 -13.97 -3.84
C VAL A 120 -1.58 -14.92 -3.91
N SER A 121 -2.46 -14.93 -2.90
CA SER A 121 -3.69 -15.75 -2.98
C SER A 121 -4.67 -15.21 -4.03
N GLY A 122 -4.53 -13.94 -4.44
CA GLY A 122 -5.47 -13.26 -5.33
C GLY A 122 -6.83 -13.03 -4.67
N LYS A 123 -6.87 -12.90 -3.33
CA LYS A 123 -8.10 -12.74 -2.56
C LYS A 123 -8.04 -11.49 -1.66
N ILE A 124 -9.22 -10.93 -1.40
CA ILE A 124 -9.47 -10.08 -0.24
C ILE A 124 -10.24 -10.89 0.80
N PHE A 125 -9.75 -10.93 2.03
CA PHE A 125 -10.49 -11.46 3.17
C PHE A 125 -11.29 -10.35 3.81
N VAL A 126 -12.52 -10.65 4.21
CA VAL A 126 -13.39 -9.69 4.85
C VAL A 126 -13.88 -10.25 6.17
N TYR A 127 -13.63 -9.52 7.25
CA TYR A 127 -14.03 -9.88 8.60
C TYR A 127 -15.02 -8.84 9.12
N THR A 128 -16.31 -9.17 9.22
CA THR A 128 -17.25 -8.32 9.95
C THR A 128 -17.05 -8.53 11.44
N LEU A 129 -17.00 -7.44 12.17
CA LEU A 129 -16.77 -7.46 13.61
C LEU A 129 -18.11 -7.45 14.35
N THR A 130 -18.15 -7.93 15.58
CA THR A 130 -19.37 -7.76 16.39
C THR A 130 -19.49 -6.30 16.83
N ALA A 131 -20.72 -5.78 16.86
CA ALA A 131 -20.96 -4.38 17.25
C ALA A 131 -20.58 -4.12 18.72
N SER A 132 -20.72 -5.13 19.58
CA SER A 132 -20.41 -5.06 21.01
C SER A 132 -18.93 -5.30 21.33
N ARG A 133 -18.17 -5.99 20.45
CA ARG A 133 -16.74 -6.28 20.65
C ARG A 133 -15.98 -6.14 19.32
N PRO A 134 -15.31 -5.00 19.05
CA PRO A 134 -14.60 -4.75 17.80
C PRO A 134 -13.38 -5.68 17.57
N TYR A 135 -13.07 -6.58 18.50
CA TYR A 135 -12.02 -7.57 18.42
C TYR A 135 -12.55 -9.01 18.28
N GLU A 136 -13.84 -9.17 17.99
CA GLU A 136 -14.48 -10.46 17.73
C GLU A 136 -15.04 -10.50 16.30
N VAL A 137 -14.65 -11.54 15.55
CA VAL A 137 -15.14 -11.76 14.18
C VAL A 137 -16.52 -12.41 14.23
N ALA A 138 -17.54 -11.68 13.77
CA ALA A 138 -18.90 -12.20 13.62
C ALA A 138 -19.02 -13.09 12.38
N ARG A 139 -18.34 -12.73 11.29
CA ARG A 139 -18.38 -13.45 10.02
C ARG A 139 -17.11 -13.19 9.22
N ARG A 140 -16.73 -14.20 8.44
CA ARG A 140 -15.62 -14.15 7.49
C ARG A 140 -16.12 -14.43 6.07
N ALA A 141 -15.60 -13.70 5.09
CA ALA A 141 -15.74 -13.97 3.67
C ALA A 141 -14.37 -13.88 2.97
N ALA A 142 -14.23 -14.55 1.83
CA ALA A 142 -13.04 -14.45 0.99
C ALA A 142 -13.47 -14.17 -0.46
N VAL A 143 -13.10 -13.00 -0.97
CA VAL A 143 -13.46 -12.55 -2.31
C VAL A 143 -12.30 -12.82 -3.25
N ALA A 144 -12.47 -13.75 -4.18
CA ALA A 144 -11.50 -13.98 -5.25
C ALA A 144 -11.52 -12.80 -6.23
N LEU A 145 -10.35 -12.24 -6.52
CA LEU A 145 -10.21 -11.17 -7.50
C LEU A 145 -10.19 -11.73 -8.91
N ALA A 146 -10.79 -10.97 -9.84
CA ALA A 146 -10.82 -11.34 -11.24
C ALA A 146 -9.40 -11.47 -11.81
N ARG A 147 -9.16 -12.53 -12.58
CA ARG A 147 -7.93 -12.71 -13.35
C ARG A 147 -8.14 -12.16 -14.75
N PRO A 148 -7.35 -11.17 -15.21
CA PRO A 148 -7.40 -10.72 -16.59
C PRO A 148 -7.18 -11.89 -17.56
N ARG A 149 -7.91 -11.91 -18.68
CA ARG A 149 -7.75 -12.97 -19.69
C ARG A 149 -6.32 -13.01 -20.22
N GLY A 150 -5.78 -14.22 -20.42
CA GLY A 150 -4.42 -14.44 -20.88
C GLY A 150 -3.35 -14.28 -19.80
N ARG A 151 -3.74 -14.10 -18.53
CA ARG A 151 -2.83 -14.11 -17.37
C ARG A 151 -3.03 -15.38 -16.54
N TRP A 152 -1.91 -16.07 -16.29
CA TRP A 152 -1.89 -17.32 -15.52
C TRP A 152 -1.57 -17.13 -14.04
N GLN A 153 -0.95 -15.99 -13.69
CA GLN A 153 -0.59 -15.65 -12.33
C GLN A 153 -1.80 -15.06 -11.59
N ALA A 154 -1.97 -15.43 -10.31
CA ALA A 154 -2.93 -14.77 -9.44
C ALA A 154 -2.48 -13.33 -9.14
N PRO A 155 -3.41 -12.37 -8.97
CA PRO A 155 -3.06 -11.01 -8.54
C PRO A 155 -2.22 -11.02 -7.26
N TYR A 156 -1.24 -10.12 -7.18
CA TYR A 156 -0.57 -9.83 -5.90
C TYR A 156 -1.32 -8.69 -5.23
N VAL A 157 -2.20 -9.02 -4.30
CA VAL A 157 -3.03 -8.00 -3.66
C VAL A 157 -2.21 -7.33 -2.57
N ASN A 158 -1.88 -6.04 -2.68
CA ASN A 158 -1.01 -5.37 -1.72
C ASN A 158 -1.76 -4.43 -0.78
N ASP A 159 -2.26 -3.30 -1.28
CA ASP A 159 -2.93 -2.29 -0.48
C ASP A 159 -4.43 -2.26 -0.74
N VAL A 160 -5.16 -1.71 0.23
CA VAL A 160 -6.62 -1.58 0.22
C VAL A 160 -6.98 -0.12 0.51
N ALA A 161 -8.00 0.41 -0.17
CA ALA A 161 -8.70 1.62 0.26
C ALA A 161 -10.21 1.46 0.14
N ILE A 162 -10.94 2.18 0.98
CA ILE A 162 -12.40 2.11 1.03
C ILE A 162 -12.96 3.37 0.38
N GLY A 163 -13.78 3.19 -0.65
CA GLY A 163 -14.55 4.24 -1.29
C GLY A 163 -16.02 4.19 -0.88
N PRO A 164 -16.86 5.09 -1.43
CA PRO A 164 -18.28 5.18 -1.07
C PRO A 164 -19.07 3.90 -1.34
N SER A 165 -18.88 3.29 -2.52
CA SER A 165 -19.64 2.10 -2.95
C SER A 165 -18.79 0.83 -3.08
N HIS A 166 -17.47 0.95 -3.12
CA HIS A 166 -16.56 -0.15 -3.37
C HIS A 166 -15.34 -0.07 -2.46
N VAL A 167 -14.71 -1.23 -2.26
CA VAL A 167 -13.36 -1.37 -1.76
C VAL A 167 -12.43 -1.56 -2.96
N TYR A 168 -11.28 -0.91 -2.91
CA TYR A 168 -10.31 -0.88 -3.98
C TYR A 168 -9.04 -1.57 -3.50
N ALA A 169 -8.46 -2.41 -4.34
CA ALA A 169 -7.22 -3.10 -4.02
C ALA A 169 -6.24 -3.04 -5.19
N THR A 170 -4.97 -2.81 -4.90
CA THR A 170 -3.91 -2.86 -5.92
C THR A 170 -3.59 -4.30 -6.31
N ASP A 171 -3.21 -4.50 -7.57
CA ASP A 171 -2.46 -5.68 -8.00
C ASP A 171 -1.00 -5.26 -8.22
N SER A 172 -0.06 -5.63 -7.35
CA SER A 172 1.33 -5.23 -7.55
C SER A 172 1.98 -5.93 -8.74
N PHE A 173 1.44 -7.03 -9.26
CA PHE A 173 2.03 -7.72 -10.41
C PHE A 173 1.61 -7.12 -11.75
N GLU A 174 0.52 -6.36 -11.79
CA GLU A 174 -0.09 -5.87 -13.02
C GLU A 174 -0.59 -4.41 -12.84
N PRO A 175 -0.89 -3.66 -13.90
CA PRO A 175 -1.31 -2.26 -13.77
C PRO A 175 -2.83 -2.19 -13.54
N PHE A 176 -3.33 -2.88 -12.51
CA PHE A 176 -4.75 -2.96 -12.19
C PHE A 176 -5.07 -2.43 -10.80
N VAL A 177 -6.26 -1.86 -10.68
CA VAL A 177 -6.95 -1.69 -9.41
C VAL A 177 -8.23 -2.52 -9.46
N HIS A 178 -8.36 -3.47 -8.53
CA HIS A 178 -9.56 -4.26 -8.35
C HIS A 178 -10.61 -3.47 -7.57
N MET A 179 -11.87 -3.66 -7.93
CA MET A 179 -13.03 -3.03 -7.30
C MET A 179 -13.95 -4.11 -6.76
N ILE A 180 -14.15 -4.12 -5.45
CA ILE A 180 -15.01 -5.05 -4.74
C ILE A 180 -16.23 -4.27 -4.24
N PRO A 181 -17.46 -4.61 -4.68
CA PRO A 181 -18.66 -3.96 -4.17
C PRO A 181 -18.73 -4.06 -2.64
N ARG A 182 -19.08 -2.95 -1.99
CA ARG A 182 -19.35 -2.97 -0.54
C ARG A 182 -20.65 -3.72 -0.29
N PHE A 183 -20.61 -4.67 0.63
CA PHE A 183 -21.76 -5.50 0.99
C PHE A 183 -22.88 -4.69 1.69
N SER A 184 -24.14 -4.89 1.30
CA SER A 184 -25.24 -4.64 2.24
C SER A 184 -25.30 -5.77 3.27
N ALA A 185 -25.88 -5.55 4.46
CA ALA A 185 -26.04 -6.58 5.49
C ALA A 185 -26.72 -7.86 4.95
N SER A 186 -27.57 -7.76 3.94
CA SER A 186 -28.26 -8.87 3.27
C SER A 186 -27.44 -9.60 2.20
N ASN A 187 -26.38 -9.00 1.64
CA ASN A 187 -25.72 -9.49 0.41
C ASN A 187 -24.37 -10.20 0.63
N TRP A 188 -23.98 -10.41 1.87
CA TRP A 188 -22.71 -11.08 2.21
C TRP A 188 -22.63 -12.55 1.74
N VAL A 189 -23.78 -13.22 1.48
CA VAL A 189 -23.85 -14.63 1.06
C VAL A 189 -23.36 -14.82 -0.39
N ALA A 190 -23.67 -13.88 -1.30
CA ALA A 190 -23.26 -13.97 -2.71
C ALA A 190 -21.73 -13.88 -2.93
N ALA A 191 -20.98 -13.38 -1.94
CA ALA A 191 -19.53 -13.23 -2.01
C ALA A 191 -18.76 -14.44 -1.45
N ALA A 192 -19.41 -15.29 -0.64
CA ALA A 192 -18.82 -16.48 -0.04
C ALA A 192 -18.90 -17.72 -0.95
N ASP A 193 -19.86 -17.77 -1.88
CA ASP A 193 -20.10 -18.90 -2.80
C ASP A 193 -19.34 -18.81 -4.14
N VAL A 194 -18.37 -17.90 -4.28
CA VAL A 194 -17.59 -17.77 -5.52
C VAL A 194 -16.46 -18.80 -5.54
N GLY A 195 -16.84 -20.07 -5.66
CA GLY A 195 -15.99 -21.23 -5.93
C GLY A 195 -15.35 -21.21 -7.32
N GLY A 196 -14.68 -20.12 -7.69
CA GLY A 196 -13.74 -20.11 -8.82
C GLY A 196 -14.18 -19.38 -10.09
N THR A 197 -15.34 -18.72 -10.15
CA THR A 197 -15.80 -17.99 -11.35
C THR A 197 -16.08 -16.49 -11.14
N GLY A 198 -15.36 -15.84 -10.22
CA GLY A 198 -15.04 -14.40 -10.28
C GLY A 198 -16.18 -13.38 -10.56
N GLY A 199 -17.40 -13.61 -10.07
CA GLY A 199 -18.56 -12.77 -10.45
C GLY A 199 -18.72 -11.44 -9.71
N GLY A 200 -17.95 -11.17 -8.64
CA GLY A 200 -18.17 -9.99 -7.79
C GLY A 200 -17.15 -8.87 -7.94
N ALA A 201 -15.87 -9.19 -8.05
CA ALA A 201 -14.80 -8.20 -8.16
C ALA A 201 -14.52 -7.86 -9.62
N THR A 202 -14.63 -6.58 -9.97
CA THR A 202 -14.21 -6.06 -11.28
C THR A 202 -12.84 -5.43 -11.15
N TYR A 203 -12.28 -4.91 -12.25
CA TYR A 203 -11.00 -4.21 -12.22
C TYR A 203 -10.96 -3.09 -13.25
N VAL A 204 -10.09 -2.14 -13.00
CA VAL A 204 -9.75 -1.03 -13.88
C VAL A 204 -8.30 -1.16 -14.30
N HIS A 205 -8.05 -1.17 -15.61
CA HIS A 205 -6.68 -1.06 -16.12
C HIS A 205 -6.22 0.39 -15.98
N LEU A 206 -5.02 0.60 -15.44
CA LEU A 206 -4.44 1.92 -15.21
C LEU A 206 -3.93 2.61 -16.49
N GLY A 207 -4.37 2.14 -17.67
CA GLY A 207 -3.96 2.66 -18.97
C GLY A 207 -2.47 2.48 -19.32
N PRO A 208 -2.06 2.89 -20.54
CA PRO A 208 -0.68 2.83 -21.01
C PRO A 208 0.25 3.82 -20.30
N GLY A 209 -0.30 4.86 -19.65
CA GLY A 209 0.46 5.79 -18.81
C GLY A 209 1.01 5.14 -17.54
N PHE A 210 0.50 3.96 -17.17
CA PHE A 210 0.99 3.21 -16.02
C PHE A 210 1.96 2.10 -16.45
N VAL A 211 3.25 2.43 -16.53
CA VAL A 211 4.28 1.55 -17.08
C VAL A 211 4.54 0.36 -16.16
N THR A 212 4.49 -0.84 -16.72
CA THR A 212 4.89 -2.08 -16.03
C THR A 212 6.34 -2.42 -16.36
N THR A 213 7.06 -2.97 -15.38
CA THR A 213 8.45 -3.43 -15.60
C THR A 213 8.63 -4.91 -15.33
N SER A 214 9.80 -5.42 -15.72
CA SER A 214 10.20 -6.80 -15.45
C SER A 214 10.37 -7.12 -13.96
N ALA A 215 10.48 -6.10 -13.09
CA ALA A 215 10.56 -6.28 -11.64
C ALA A 215 9.23 -6.74 -11.03
N ARG A 216 8.12 -6.66 -11.79
CA ARG A 216 6.77 -7.13 -11.41
C ARG A 216 6.24 -6.54 -10.10
N LEU A 217 6.70 -5.37 -9.66
CA LEU A 217 6.07 -4.60 -8.57
C LEU A 217 5.69 -3.22 -9.12
N ASN A 218 4.44 -3.10 -9.55
CA ASN A 218 3.89 -1.97 -10.27
C ASN A 218 2.98 -1.16 -9.35
N ALA A 219 1.66 -1.37 -9.41
CA ALA A 219 0.69 -0.65 -8.58
C ALA A 219 0.77 -1.15 -7.14
N ASN A 220 1.31 -0.34 -6.23
CA ASN A 220 1.63 -0.85 -4.89
C ASN A 220 0.71 -0.24 -3.84
N GLY A 221 0.83 1.07 -3.60
CA GLY A 221 -0.04 1.81 -2.69
C GLY A 221 -1.14 2.60 -3.38
N LEU A 222 -2.23 2.79 -2.65
CA LEU A 222 -3.39 3.52 -3.14
C LEU A 222 -4.06 4.35 -2.04
N VAL A 223 -4.58 5.52 -2.39
CA VAL A 223 -5.38 6.37 -1.48
C VAL A 223 -6.38 7.20 -2.27
N PHE A 224 -7.53 7.51 -1.69
CA PHE A 224 -8.46 8.49 -2.26
C PHE A 224 -7.95 9.91 -2.07
N ALA A 225 -7.71 10.63 -3.16
CA ALA A 225 -7.47 12.08 -3.11
C ALA A 225 -8.78 12.89 -3.13
N ARG A 226 -9.81 12.35 -3.81
CA ARG A 226 -11.15 12.95 -3.95
C ARG A 226 -12.18 11.83 -4.07
N ASN A 227 -13.47 12.16 -3.92
CA ASN A 227 -14.58 11.20 -3.93
C ASN A 227 -14.48 10.11 -5.02
N ASN A 228 -14.02 10.47 -6.23
CA ASN A 228 -13.89 9.54 -7.36
C ASN A 228 -12.47 9.53 -7.97
N THR A 229 -11.44 9.96 -7.24
CA THR A 229 -10.08 9.97 -7.77
C THR A 229 -9.14 9.27 -6.81
N LEU A 230 -8.56 8.17 -7.27
CA LEU A 230 -7.49 7.47 -6.55
C LEU A 230 -6.14 8.05 -6.95
N LEU A 231 -5.23 8.10 -6.00
CA LEU A 231 -3.81 8.13 -6.27
C LEU A 231 -3.30 6.71 -6.16
N VAL A 232 -2.49 6.28 -7.12
CA VAL A 232 -1.85 4.96 -7.16
C VAL A 232 -0.36 5.13 -7.36
N SER A 233 0.46 4.59 -6.46
CA SER A 233 1.91 4.64 -6.57
C SER A 233 2.38 3.53 -7.52
N ASN A 234 3.33 3.88 -8.40
CA ASN A 234 4.13 2.91 -9.12
C ASN A 234 5.47 2.72 -8.39
N PHE A 235 5.63 1.55 -7.79
CA PHE A 235 6.77 1.22 -6.96
C PHE A 235 8.08 1.24 -7.75
N ASP A 236 8.12 0.60 -8.91
CA ASP A 236 9.36 0.50 -9.69
C ASP A 236 9.64 1.73 -10.55
N GLN A 237 8.64 2.51 -10.96
CA GLN A 237 8.87 3.68 -11.80
C GLN A 237 8.92 4.99 -11.02
N SER A 238 8.79 4.93 -9.68
CA SER A 238 8.90 6.09 -8.79
C SER A 238 7.98 7.25 -9.22
N TYR A 239 6.70 6.97 -9.40
CA TYR A 239 5.71 8.01 -9.67
C TYR A 239 4.38 7.70 -8.98
N VAL A 240 3.52 8.72 -8.86
CA VAL A 240 2.14 8.61 -8.43
C VAL A 240 1.23 8.98 -9.60
N ALA A 241 0.25 8.15 -9.90
CA ALA A 241 -0.78 8.43 -10.90
C ALA A 241 -2.10 8.79 -10.24
N ALA A 242 -2.79 9.81 -10.76
CA ALA A 242 -4.18 10.06 -10.48
C ALA A 242 -5.05 9.23 -11.44
N VAL A 243 -6.00 8.49 -10.88
CA VAL A 243 -6.86 7.57 -11.59
C VAL A 243 -8.31 7.99 -11.35
N GLN A 244 -8.94 8.50 -12.40
CA GLN A 244 -10.35 8.88 -12.34
C GLN A 244 -11.21 7.62 -12.38
N LEU A 245 -11.95 7.39 -11.29
CA LEU A 245 -12.91 6.30 -11.20
C LEU A 245 -14.22 6.67 -11.92
N PRO A 246 -14.96 5.66 -12.40
CA PRO A 246 -16.29 5.87 -12.97
C PRO A 246 -17.26 6.51 -11.96
N PRO A 247 -18.20 7.37 -12.39
CA PRO A 247 -19.27 7.88 -11.53
C PRO A 247 -20.03 6.75 -10.82
N GLY A 248 -20.34 6.94 -9.53
CA GLY A 248 -21.05 5.95 -8.71
C GLY A 248 -20.25 4.68 -8.39
N GLY A 249 -18.98 4.59 -8.85
CA GLY A 249 -18.23 3.35 -8.82
C GLY A 249 -18.82 2.29 -9.75
N ALA A 250 -19.66 2.68 -10.72
CA ALA A 250 -20.21 1.73 -11.68
C ALA A 250 -19.06 0.98 -12.36
N PRO A 251 -19.05 -0.36 -12.35
CA PRO A 251 -18.02 -1.10 -13.04
C PRO A 251 -18.06 -0.72 -14.52
N ARG A 252 -16.91 -0.28 -15.05
CA ARG A 252 -16.73 -0.24 -16.50
C ARG A 252 -16.84 -1.66 -17.05
N ALA A 253 -17.06 -1.80 -18.35
CA ALA A 253 -16.90 -3.09 -19.00
C ALA A 253 -15.54 -3.67 -18.58
N GLN A 254 -15.52 -4.95 -18.19
CA GLN A 254 -14.34 -5.55 -17.57
C GLN A 254 -13.10 -5.35 -18.45
N GLY A 255 -12.08 -4.67 -17.92
CA GLY A 255 -10.84 -4.36 -18.64
C GLY A 255 -10.82 -3.06 -19.43
N GLU A 256 -11.86 -2.22 -19.36
CA GLU A 256 -11.77 -0.86 -19.90
C GLU A 256 -10.69 -0.05 -19.17
N ALA A 257 -9.84 0.64 -19.93
CA ALA A 257 -8.76 1.43 -19.39
C ALA A 257 -9.28 2.72 -18.74
N ALA A 258 -8.92 2.96 -17.48
CA ALA A 258 -9.05 4.29 -16.90
C ALA A 258 -8.11 5.27 -17.57
N ALA A 259 -8.55 6.53 -17.58
CA ALA A 259 -7.68 7.67 -17.83
C ALA A 259 -6.81 7.88 -16.57
N ALA A 260 -5.71 7.14 -16.48
CA ALA A 260 -4.68 7.44 -15.50
C ALA A 260 -3.78 8.56 -16.03
N VAL A 261 -3.59 9.59 -15.22
CA VAL A 261 -2.66 10.69 -15.49
C VAL A 261 -1.54 10.61 -14.48
N VAL A 262 -0.29 10.72 -14.92
CA VAL A 262 0.85 10.79 -14.00
C VAL A 262 0.75 12.11 -13.24
N ALA A 263 0.33 12.03 -11.97
CA ALA A 263 0.17 13.17 -11.08
C ALA A 263 1.51 13.61 -10.51
N ALA A 264 2.49 12.73 -10.32
CA ALA A 264 3.80 13.16 -9.86
C ALA A 264 4.88 12.17 -10.27
N ARG A 265 5.93 12.64 -10.95
CA ARG A 265 7.19 11.89 -11.04
C ARG A 265 7.99 12.22 -9.80
N LEU A 266 8.34 11.19 -9.03
CA LEU A 266 9.07 11.38 -7.79
C LEU A 266 10.53 11.68 -8.13
N PRO A 267 11.09 12.79 -7.60
CA PRO A 267 12.49 13.09 -7.81
C PRO A 267 13.33 12.02 -7.11
N TRP A 268 14.58 11.90 -7.51
CA TRP A 268 15.54 11.26 -6.62
C TRP A 268 15.70 12.13 -5.38
N VAL A 269 15.89 11.53 -4.22
CA VAL A 269 15.96 12.25 -2.94
C VAL A 269 17.19 11.79 -2.17
N LYS A 270 17.91 12.71 -1.53
CA LYS A 270 19.05 12.39 -0.64
C LYS A 270 18.55 11.91 0.72
N ALA A 271 19.14 10.85 1.27
CA ALA A 271 18.82 10.40 2.62
C ALA A 271 19.25 11.44 3.65
N GLY A 272 18.31 12.02 4.41
CA GLY A 272 18.60 13.07 5.40
C GLY A 272 19.31 14.31 4.82
N GLY A 273 19.07 14.63 3.54
CA GLY A 273 19.71 15.76 2.85
C GLY A 273 21.21 15.58 2.53
N LYS A 274 21.82 14.45 2.90
CA LYS A 274 23.24 14.13 2.69
C LYS A 274 23.39 12.84 1.88
N GLY A 275 24.59 12.58 1.36
CA GLY A 275 24.87 11.34 0.62
C GLY A 275 24.36 11.33 -0.84
N PRO A 276 24.40 10.15 -1.50
CA PRO A 276 24.00 10.01 -2.89
C PRO A 276 22.49 10.22 -3.06
N TRP A 277 22.09 10.72 -4.22
CA TRP A 277 20.70 10.72 -4.63
C TRP A 277 20.21 9.29 -4.80
N ARG A 278 19.05 8.97 -4.22
CA ARG A 278 18.45 7.65 -4.29
C ARG A 278 17.07 7.74 -4.92
N LYS A 279 16.76 6.74 -5.75
CA LYS A 279 15.42 6.50 -6.30
C LYS A 279 14.42 6.31 -5.14
N VAL A 280 13.19 6.77 -5.33
CA VAL A 280 12.10 6.58 -4.35
C VAL A 280 11.36 5.28 -4.65
N TRP A 281 11.26 4.39 -3.67
CA TRP A 281 10.52 3.13 -3.75
C TRP A 281 9.14 3.31 -3.12
N ALA A 282 8.23 3.86 -3.93
CA ALA A 282 6.91 4.28 -3.51
C ALA A 282 6.03 3.09 -3.11
N ASP A 283 5.79 2.89 -1.81
CA ASP A 283 4.91 1.84 -1.29
C ASP A 283 3.56 2.45 -0.91
N SER A 284 3.29 2.67 0.38
CA SER A 284 1.99 3.12 0.91
C SER A 284 1.79 4.63 0.85
N MET A 285 0.54 5.08 0.78
CA MET A 285 0.15 6.49 0.80
C MET A 285 -0.99 6.74 1.79
N VAL A 286 -1.01 7.93 2.38
CA VAL A 286 -2.14 8.42 3.19
C VAL A 286 -2.37 9.91 2.94
N MET A 287 -3.63 10.33 2.92
CA MET A 287 -3.97 11.75 2.88
C MET A 287 -3.63 12.41 4.22
N GLY A 288 -3.05 13.61 4.16
CA GLY A 288 -2.88 14.47 5.31
C GLY A 288 -4.17 15.18 5.72
N PRO A 289 -4.09 16.10 6.71
CA PRO A 289 -5.25 16.86 7.17
C PRO A 289 -5.77 17.87 6.13
N GLY A 290 -4.94 18.23 5.14
CA GLY A 290 -5.36 19.05 3.98
C GLY A 290 -5.72 18.17 2.79
N ALA A 291 -6.70 18.60 2.00
CA ALA A 291 -7.18 17.89 0.80
C ALA A 291 -6.12 17.76 -0.32
N ASP A 292 -5.00 18.46 -0.20
CA ASP A 292 -3.92 18.52 -1.18
C ASP A 292 -2.57 18.07 -0.61
N THR A 293 -2.55 17.49 0.61
CA THR A 293 -1.32 16.91 1.18
C THR A 293 -1.41 15.40 1.19
N VAL A 294 -0.39 14.73 0.65
CA VAL A 294 -0.23 13.28 0.67
C VAL A 294 1.09 12.94 1.35
N TYR A 295 1.09 11.91 2.19
CA TYR A 295 2.31 11.29 2.68
C TYR A 295 2.53 9.98 1.92
N LEU A 296 3.74 9.77 1.43
CA LEU A 296 4.16 8.59 0.67
C LEU A 296 5.37 7.93 1.34
N SER A 297 5.28 6.64 1.63
CA SER A 297 6.42 5.91 2.19
C SER A 297 7.42 5.56 1.11
N ASP A 298 8.70 5.75 1.42
CA ASP A 298 9.82 5.30 0.61
C ASP A 298 10.44 4.07 1.27
N ASN A 299 10.04 2.90 0.77
CA ASN A 299 10.14 1.65 1.52
C ASN A 299 11.58 1.18 1.77
N PHE A 300 12.56 1.57 0.96
CA PHE A 300 13.95 1.11 1.12
C PHE A 300 14.93 2.23 1.47
N GLU A 301 14.43 3.45 1.67
CA GLU A 301 15.24 4.59 2.05
C GLU A 301 14.81 5.17 3.41
N ASP A 302 14.02 4.41 4.17
CA ASP A 302 13.68 4.65 5.57
C ASP A 302 13.14 6.07 5.85
N ARG A 303 12.26 6.54 4.96
CA ARG A 303 11.72 7.90 4.98
C ARG A 303 10.29 7.96 4.48
N VAL A 304 9.62 9.06 4.78
CA VAL A 304 8.31 9.43 4.23
C VAL A 304 8.44 10.77 3.51
N LEU A 305 7.84 10.87 2.33
CA LEU A 305 7.77 12.10 1.55
C LEU A 305 6.42 12.77 1.81
N GLN A 306 6.42 14.09 2.02
CA GLN A 306 5.22 14.90 1.94
C GLN A 306 5.12 15.47 0.52
N LEU A 307 3.99 15.20 -0.13
CA LEU A 307 3.66 15.72 -1.45
C LEU A 307 2.54 16.75 -1.33
N ARG A 308 2.67 17.85 -2.07
CA ARG A 308 1.62 18.85 -2.27
C ARG A 308 1.04 18.70 -3.66
N LEU A 309 -0.23 18.31 -3.74
CA LEU A 309 -0.98 18.11 -4.98
C LEU A 309 -1.43 19.45 -5.54
N THR A 310 -1.50 19.59 -6.87
CA THR A 310 -2.24 20.70 -7.47
C THR A 310 -3.75 20.50 -7.38
N PRO A 311 -4.55 21.58 -7.44
CA PRO A 311 -6.02 21.48 -7.36
C PRO A 311 -6.69 20.67 -8.47
N ASP A 312 -6.00 20.38 -9.57
CA ASP A 312 -6.47 19.54 -10.68
C ASP A 312 -5.86 18.13 -10.67
N LEU A 313 -5.00 17.83 -9.69
CA LEU A 313 -4.25 16.57 -9.58
C LEU A 313 -3.35 16.24 -10.78
N SER A 314 -3.03 17.24 -11.61
CA SER A 314 -2.14 17.06 -12.77
C SER A 314 -0.67 17.03 -12.39
N SER A 315 -0.31 17.59 -11.22
CA SER A 315 1.05 17.58 -10.70
C SER A 315 1.08 17.45 -9.16
N ALA A 316 2.21 17.05 -8.61
CA ALA A 316 2.51 17.18 -7.18
C ALA A 316 3.99 17.43 -6.95
N ASN A 317 4.30 18.20 -5.91
CA ASN A 317 5.66 18.55 -5.52
C ASN A 317 6.02 17.89 -4.20
N VAL A 318 7.22 17.30 -4.11
CA VAL A 318 7.77 16.87 -2.82
C VAL A 318 8.17 18.12 -2.04
N THR A 319 7.47 18.42 -0.95
CA THR A 319 7.71 19.63 -0.14
C THR A 319 8.57 19.35 1.09
N CYS A 320 8.52 18.13 1.61
CA CYS A 320 9.23 17.75 2.83
C CYS A 320 9.60 16.27 2.81
N VAL A 321 10.69 15.93 3.52
CA VAL A 321 11.13 14.54 3.74
C VAL A 321 11.27 14.29 5.23
N ILE A 322 10.47 13.36 5.73
CA ILE A 322 10.40 12.96 7.14
C ILE A 322 11.26 11.71 7.32
N SER A 323 12.32 11.83 8.13
CA SER A 323 13.25 10.75 8.45
C SER A 323 13.72 10.91 9.91
N PRO A 324 12.84 10.71 10.90
CA PRO A 324 13.17 10.90 12.32
C PRO A 324 14.38 10.06 12.72
N ARG A 325 15.21 10.60 13.62
CA ARG A 325 16.34 9.86 14.19
C ARG A 325 15.87 8.95 15.33
N GLY A 326 16.47 7.77 15.43
CA GLY A 326 16.36 6.96 16.64
C GLY A 326 17.08 7.66 17.81
N GLY A 327 16.60 7.47 19.04
CA GLY A 327 17.14 8.09 20.27
C GLY A 327 18.55 7.65 20.69
N GLY A 328 19.31 6.96 19.83
CA GLY A 328 20.70 6.58 20.08
C GLY A 328 21.65 7.72 19.69
N GLY A 329 22.15 8.46 20.67
CA GLY A 329 23.14 9.52 20.48
C GLY A 329 24.46 8.97 19.92
N GLY A 330 24.61 8.95 18.60
CA GLY A 330 25.84 8.56 17.91
C GLY A 330 25.56 7.80 16.63
N GLY A 331 25.57 8.50 15.49
CA GLY A 331 25.44 7.87 14.16
C GLY A 331 24.15 7.08 13.90
N GLY A 332 23.13 7.27 14.75
CA GLY A 332 21.98 6.38 14.90
C GLY A 332 21.13 6.22 13.64
N THR A 333 20.87 4.97 13.32
CA THR A 333 19.76 4.46 12.52
C THR A 333 18.50 5.34 12.69
N THR A 334 17.97 5.89 11.60
CA THR A 334 16.60 6.45 11.50
C THR A 334 15.58 5.63 12.32
N ALA A 335 14.62 6.31 12.94
CA ALA A 335 13.51 5.68 13.65
C ALA A 335 12.53 5.00 12.70
N LEU A 336 12.60 5.27 11.39
CA LEU A 336 11.88 4.52 10.38
C LEU A 336 12.75 3.39 9.82
N ARG A 337 12.13 2.22 9.60
CA ARG A 337 12.76 1.03 9.03
C ARG A 337 11.79 0.27 8.12
N ALA A 338 12.03 0.38 6.82
CA ALA A 338 11.17 -0.10 5.76
C ALA A 338 9.69 0.27 5.98
N PRO A 339 9.32 1.56 5.85
CA PRO A 339 7.97 2.01 6.10
C PRO A 339 7.01 1.43 5.04
N THR A 340 6.07 0.57 5.46
CA THR A 340 5.19 -0.16 4.54
C THR A 340 3.72 0.24 4.61
N ALA A 341 3.31 0.92 5.67
CA ALA A 341 1.94 1.38 5.84
C ALA A 341 1.92 2.64 6.70
N MET A 342 0.92 3.49 6.45
CA MET A 342 0.73 4.72 7.19
C MET A 342 -0.74 5.00 7.43
N ALA A 343 -1.02 5.72 8.52
CA ALA A 343 -2.33 6.28 8.79
C ALA A 343 -2.17 7.64 9.47
N PHE A 344 -3.09 8.55 9.19
CA PHE A 344 -3.12 9.86 9.84
C PHE A 344 -4.25 9.88 10.88
N LYS A 345 -3.93 10.22 12.13
CA LYS A 345 -4.90 10.28 13.23
C LYS A 345 -4.48 11.32 14.25
N ASP A 346 -5.40 12.19 14.66
CA ASP A 346 -5.20 13.20 15.72
C ASP A 346 -3.96 14.10 15.51
N GLY A 347 -3.71 14.48 14.26
CA GLY A 347 -2.55 15.33 13.88
C GLY A 347 -1.21 14.58 13.87
N VAL A 348 -1.23 13.26 14.04
CA VAL A 348 -0.05 12.39 14.03
C VAL A 348 -0.10 11.51 12.78
N LEU A 349 1.02 11.50 12.05
CA LEU A 349 1.30 10.52 11.01
C LEU A 349 1.92 9.29 11.68
N TRP A 350 1.18 8.19 11.68
CA TRP A 350 1.63 6.90 12.17
C TRP A 350 2.23 6.11 11.01
N VAL A 351 3.42 5.54 11.22
CA VAL A 351 4.20 4.84 10.20
C VAL A 351 4.62 3.48 10.74
N LEU A 352 4.26 2.40 10.03
CA LEU A 352 4.64 1.05 10.40
C LEU A 352 6.06 0.72 9.92
N ASN A 353 6.93 0.33 10.84
CA ASN A 353 8.24 -0.23 10.52
C ASN A 353 8.12 -1.74 10.31
N ALA A 354 8.06 -2.18 9.05
CA ALA A 354 7.98 -3.61 8.73
C ALA A 354 9.33 -4.31 8.70
N ARG A 355 10.45 -3.56 8.71
CA ARG A 355 11.81 -4.12 8.78
C ARG A 355 12.06 -5.24 7.77
N LEU A 356 11.54 -5.09 6.55
CA LEU A 356 11.56 -6.11 5.50
C LEU A 356 12.97 -6.56 5.08
N LEU A 357 13.99 -5.74 5.38
CA LEU A 357 15.39 -6.02 5.07
C LEU A 357 16.16 -6.64 6.25
N ASP A 358 15.65 -6.50 7.48
CA ASP A 358 16.29 -7.04 8.69
C ASP A 358 16.06 -8.55 8.83
N CYS A 359 15.00 -9.05 8.18
CA CYS A 359 14.54 -10.41 8.29
C CYS A 359 14.13 -10.97 6.92
N PRO A 360 14.63 -12.16 6.52
CA PRO A 360 14.18 -12.79 5.28
C PRO A 360 12.66 -13.01 5.28
N PHE A 361 12.02 -12.63 4.17
CA PHE A 361 10.55 -12.66 4.01
C PHE A 361 9.94 -14.01 4.42
N VAL A 362 10.62 -15.11 4.09
CA VAL A 362 10.14 -16.49 4.30
C VAL A 362 10.51 -17.13 5.65
N LEU A 363 11.42 -16.53 6.44
CA LEU A 363 11.93 -17.16 7.67
C LEU A 363 11.35 -16.52 8.93
N PRO A 364 10.96 -17.30 9.96
CA PRO A 364 10.49 -16.72 11.22
C PRO A 364 11.60 -15.88 11.88
N CYS A 365 11.23 -14.72 12.41
CA CYS A 365 12.16 -13.80 13.09
C CYS A 365 11.68 -13.50 14.50
N THR A 366 11.62 -14.55 15.31
CA THR A 366 10.98 -14.56 16.65
C THR A 366 11.48 -13.49 17.61
N ASN A 367 12.74 -13.06 17.47
CA ASN A 367 13.35 -12.04 18.34
C ASN A 367 13.32 -10.62 17.75
N GLN A 368 12.87 -10.45 16.51
CA GLN A 368 12.82 -9.16 15.86
C GLN A 368 11.66 -8.34 16.42
N GLY A 369 11.97 -7.19 17.02
CA GLY A 369 10.96 -6.20 17.42
C GLY A 369 10.40 -5.44 16.23
N TYR A 370 9.13 -5.08 16.30
CA TYR A 370 8.45 -4.25 15.32
C TYR A 370 7.70 -3.12 16.02
N GLU A 371 7.44 -2.04 15.30
CA GLU A 371 6.85 -0.85 15.88
C GLU A 371 6.07 -0.03 14.87
N ILE A 372 5.08 0.73 15.37
CA ILE A 372 4.46 1.84 14.65
C ILE A 372 4.93 3.13 15.31
N VAL A 373 5.52 4.02 14.52
CA VAL A 373 6.10 5.27 14.97
C VAL A 373 5.17 6.42 14.60
N GLY A 374 4.79 7.22 15.58
CA GLY A 374 4.02 8.44 15.40
C GLY A 374 4.94 9.65 15.22
N VAL A 375 4.73 10.45 14.18
CA VAL A 375 5.43 11.70 13.90
C VAL A 375 4.39 12.81 13.73
N ARG A 376 4.67 14.03 14.20
CA ARG A 376 3.81 15.20 13.95
C ARG A 376 4.38 15.98 12.77
N PRO A 377 3.80 15.90 11.55
CA PRO A 377 4.40 16.56 10.40
C PRO A 377 4.53 18.06 10.55
N THR A 378 3.64 18.73 11.28
CA THR A 378 3.72 20.18 11.56
C THR A 378 4.94 20.60 12.38
N GLN A 379 5.59 19.66 13.08
CA GLN A 379 6.83 19.92 13.81
C GLN A 379 8.08 19.72 12.92
N VAL A 380 7.92 19.06 11.77
CA VAL A 380 9.00 18.57 10.91
C VAL A 380 9.02 19.28 9.55
N CYS A 381 7.85 19.48 8.96
CA CYS A 381 7.63 20.09 7.66
C CYS A 381 7.09 21.49 7.89
N ARG A 382 7.93 22.51 7.69
CA ARG A 382 7.59 23.92 7.84
C ARG A 382 7.37 24.59 6.50
#